data_AF-A0A0R3T3D8-F1
#
_entry.id   AF-A0A0R3T3D8-F1
#
_cell.length_a   1.000
_cell.length_b   1.000
_cell.length_c   1.000
_cell.angle_alpha   90.00
_cell.angle_beta   90.00
_cell.angle_gamma   90.00
#
_symmetry.space_group_name_H-M   'P 1'
#
loop_
_entity.id
_entity.type
_entity.pdbx_description
1 polymer ?
#
loop_
_entity_poly.entity_id
_entity_poly.type
_entity_poly.pdbx_seq_one_letter_code
_entity_poly.pdbx_strand_id
1 'polypeptide(L)'
;MSLVANSHYTEERRRSVLPTNTPNIHRPNSITLETDDNGLDDSTGSSLLLRASFAANSFRRMSRVFRDEGPAKGFLRVAIGDPNRPKYMQLSLENDELHAEWKRLRSFVQNFHEEYKASKEALMMDPYRRYKRLCAMVKKLVLHLRLSDPTPSSVNNGGAGAARASSLKGQVLQSTVKEREMRQKHCNMCDSYTTEELARETDKLRERNVDLQNRIDLLIDNINELSDSYDKCKRTAPLLRYHHLKNAIKFFLANNSVDN
;
A
#
# COMPACT_ATOMS: atom_id res chain seq x y z
N MET A 1 -2.29 73.97 -13.23
CA MET A 1 -1.72 73.27 -14.40
C MET A 1 -2.04 71.79 -14.20
N SER A 2 -3.03 71.19 -14.88
CA SER A 2 -3.05 70.86 -16.33
C SER A 2 -1.91 69.88 -16.63
N LEU A 3 -2.06 68.63 -17.10
CA LEU A 3 -3.19 67.91 -17.70
C LEU A 3 -2.79 66.41 -17.86
N VAL A 4 -3.81 65.52 -17.96
CA VAL A 4 -3.90 64.30 -18.83
C VAL A 4 -3.19 63.02 -18.37
N ALA A 5 -3.75 61.80 -18.47
CA ALA A 5 -5.14 61.33 -18.64
C ALA A 5 -5.21 59.80 -18.43
N ASN A 6 -6.36 59.36 -17.88
CA ASN A 6 -7.08 58.09 -17.97
C ASN A 6 -6.62 56.96 -18.93
N SER A 7 -6.73 55.73 -18.41
CA SER A 7 -7.64 54.70 -18.97
C SER A 7 -8.20 53.85 -17.80
N HIS A 8 -9.42 54.13 -17.34
CA HIS A 8 -10.64 53.35 -17.61
C HIS A 8 -10.42 51.83 -17.79
N TYR A 9 -10.60 51.07 -16.70
CA TYR A 9 -11.21 49.75 -16.79
C TYR A 9 -12.50 49.76 -15.97
N THR A 10 -13.59 49.67 -16.72
CA THR A 10 -14.95 49.38 -16.29
C THR A 10 -15.00 48.04 -15.54
N GLU A 11 -15.38 48.05 -14.26
CA GLU A 11 -15.87 46.86 -13.57
C GLU A 11 -17.21 46.45 -14.20
N GLU A 12 -17.14 45.50 -15.12
CA GLU A 12 -18.30 44.96 -15.81
C GLU A 12 -19.06 44.01 -14.87
N ARG A 13 -20.07 44.57 -14.24
CA ARG A 13 -21.18 43.92 -13.54
C ARG A 13 -21.87 42.90 -14.48
N ARG A 14 -21.47 41.62 -14.42
CA ARG A 14 -22.18 40.48 -15.04
C ARG A 14 -22.62 39.52 -13.94
N ARG A 15 -23.83 39.68 -13.41
CA ARG A 15 -25.10 39.07 -13.86
C ARG A 15 -25.06 37.54 -13.82
N SER A 16 -25.79 37.03 -12.81
CA SER A 16 -26.37 35.70 -12.74
C SER A 16 -27.01 35.26 -14.06
N VAL A 17 -26.76 34.03 -14.50
CA VAL A 17 -27.78 33.22 -15.17
C VAL A 17 -27.51 31.73 -14.88
N LEU A 18 -28.41 31.09 -14.15
CA LEU A 18 -28.54 29.63 -14.10
C LEU A 18 -29.06 29.15 -15.47
N PRO A 19 -28.55 28.06 -16.05
CA PRO A 19 -29.22 27.46 -17.20
C PRO A 19 -30.49 26.72 -16.72
N THR A 20 -31.63 27.39 -16.85
CA THR A 20 -32.96 26.76 -16.82
C THR A 20 -33.16 26.03 -18.14
N ASN A 21 -32.90 24.72 -18.18
CA ASN A 21 -33.34 23.89 -19.30
C ASN A 21 -34.76 23.38 -19.04
N THR A 22 -35.72 24.03 -19.68
CA THR A 22 -37.07 23.53 -19.93
C THR A 22 -37.03 22.38 -20.95
N PRO A 23 -37.64 21.21 -20.70
CA PRO A 23 -37.98 20.29 -21.78
C PRO A 23 -39.27 20.75 -22.48
N ASN A 24 -39.10 21.10 -23.75
CA ASN A 24 -40.14 21.33 -24.74
C ASN A 24 -40.98 20.06 -24.92
N ILE A 25 -42.29 20.14 -24.67
CA ILE A 25 -43.25 19.05 -24.87
C ILE A 25 -43.53 18.96 -26.37
N HIS A 26 -42.83 18.05 -27.05
CA HIS A 26 -43.22 17.59 -28.39
C HIS A 26 -44.17 16.39 -28.27
N ARG A 27 -45.45 16.68 -28.55
CA ARG A 27 -46.44 15.89 -29.30
C ARG A 27 -46.01 14.46 -29.73
N PRO A 28 -46.73 13.41 -29.30
CA PRO A 28 -46.80 12.17 -30.07
C PRO A 28 -47.95 12.25 -31.07
N ASN A 29 -47.63 11.94 -32.32
CA ASN A 29 -48.58 11.60 -33.38
C ASN A 29 -49.31 10.32 -32.96
N SER A 30 -50.62 10.38 -32.76
CA SER A 30 -51.46 9.18 -32.72
C SER A 30 -51.87 8.85 -34.15
N ILE A 31 -51.28 7.78 -34.67
CA ILE A 31 -51.71 7.11 -35.89
C ILE A 31 -53.02 6.41 -35.54
N THR A 32 -54.09 6.86 -36.19
CA THR A 32 -55.34 6.13 -36.40
C THR A 32 -55.04 4.80 -37.08
N LEU A 33 -55.40 3.70 -36.44
CA LEU A 33 -55.75 2.46 -37.14
C LEU A 33 -56.92 1.83 -36.40
N GLU A 34 -58.08 1.91 -37.02
CA GLU A 34 -59.23 1.09 -36.68
C GLU A 34 -58.98 -0.34 -37.15
N THR A 35 -59.37 -1.32 -36.35
CA THR A 35 -59.88 -2.60 -36.84
C THR A 35 -60.83 -3.16 -35.79
N ASP A 36 -62.09 -3.25 -36.18
CA ASP A 36 -63.16 -4.01 -35.54
C ASP A 36 -62.72 -5.45 -35.23
N ASP A 37 -63.15 -5.99 -34.08
CA ASP A 37 -63.98 -7.19 -34.12
C ASP A 37 -64.68 -7.48 -32.79
N ASN A 38 -65.94 -7.88 -32.93
CA ASN A 38 -66.91 -8.26 -31.90
C ASN A 38 -66.53 -9.55 -31.17
N GLY A 39 -66.95 -9.68 -29.91
CA GLY A 39 -67.09 -10.97 -29.24
C GLY A 39 -67.30 -10.89 -27.73
N LEU A 40 -68.56 -10.95 -27.29
CA LEU A 40 -68.94 -11.26 -25.91
C LEU A 40 -68.36 -12.61 -25.47
N ASP A 41 -67.76 -12.70 -24.28
CA ASP A 41 -68.28 -13.62 -23.26
C ASP A 41 -67.75 -13.30 -21.84
N ASP A 42 -68.61 -13.64 -20.89
CA ASP A 42 -68.55 -13.45 -19.45
C ASP A 42 -67.57 -14.44 -18.77
N SER A 43 -66.60 -13.95 -17.98
CA SER A 43 -66.14 -14.70 -16.82
C SER A 43 -65.32 -13.84 -15.86
N THR A 44 -65.99 -13.49 -14.77
CA THR A 44 -65.44 -12.89 -13.56
C THR A 44 -64.45 -13.85 -12.88
N GLY A 45 -63.15 -13.58 -12.98
CA GLY A 45 -62.17 -14.29 -12.15
C GLY A 45 -60.72 -14.29 -12.61
N SER A 46 -60.10 -13.14 -12.90
CA SER A 46 -58.64 -13.15 -13.19
C SER A 46 -57.90 -11.82 -12.96
N SER A 47 -58.37 -10.97 -12.04
CA SER A 47 -57.72 -9.65 -11.79
C SER A 47 -56.56 -9.70 -10.78
N LEU A 48 -56.39 -10.78 -10.02
CA LEU A 48 -55.31 -10.91 -9.03
C LEU A 48 -54.01 -11.53 -9.57
N LEU A 49 -54.06 -12.25 -10.69
CA LEU A 49 -52.86 -12.87 -11.29
C LEU A 49 -52.15 -11.97 -12.31
N LEU A 50 -52.87 -11.03 -12.95
CA LEU A 50 -52.27 -10.03 -13.85
C LEU A 50 -51.45 -8.96 -13.11
N ARG A 51 -51.76 -8.68 -11.84
CA ARG A 51 -51.01 -7.69 -11.03
C ARG A 51 -49.68 -8.22 -10.50
N ALA A 52 -49.59 -9.53 -10.27
CA ALA A 52 -48.32 -10.19 -9.96
C ALA A 52 -47.38 -10.20 -11.18
N SER A 53 -47.91 -10.20 -12.41
CA SER A 53 -47.10 -10.22 -13.64
C SER A 53 -46.41 -8.90 -13.92
N PHE A 54 -47.01 -7.74 -13.60
CA PHE A 54 -46.38 -6.44 -13.84
C PHE A 54 -45.25 -6.15 -12.85
N ALA A 55 -45.46 -6.47 -11.56
CA ALA A 55 -44.42 -6.41 -10.53
C ALA A 55 -43.31 -7.45 -10.78
N ALA A 56 -43.67 -8.69 -11.14
CA ALA A 56 -42.68 -9.71 -11.49
C ALA A 56 -41.94 -9.41 -12.81
N ASN A 57 -42.59 -8.77 -13.79
CA ASN A 57 -41.91 -8.30 -15.01
C ASN A 57 -41.01 -7.11 -14.71
N SER A 58 -41.39 -6.19 -13.82
CA SER A 58 -40.49 -5.11 -13.41
C SER A 58 -39.31 -5.63 -12.60
N PHE A 59 -39.49 -6.63 -11.72
CA PHE A 59 -38.38 -7.32 -11.05
C PHE A 59 -37.50 -8.15 -12.00
N ARG A 60 -38.08 -8.86 -12.97
CA ARG A 60 -37.28 -9.59 -13.99
C ARG A 60 -36.56 -8.64 -14.94
N ARG A 61 -37.18 -7.52 -15.30
CA ARG A 61 -36.59 -6.46 -16.13
C ARG A 61 -35.47 -5.76 -15.36
N MET A 62 -35.66 -5.43 -14.08
CA MET A 62 -34.62 -4.93 -13.18
C MET A 62 -33.49 -5.95 -12.96
N SER A 63 -33.82 -7.24 -12.78
CA SER A 63 -32.83 -8.32 -12.63
C SER A 63 -32.00 -8.55 -13.90
N ARG A 64 -32.54 -8.29 -15.10
CA ARG A 64 -31.76 -8.31 -16.35
C ARG A 64 -30.77 -7.15 -16.46
N VAL A 65 -31.13 -5.95 -15.96
CA VAL A 65 -30.19 -4.80 -15.95
C VAL A 65 -28.97 -5.02 -15.04
N PHE A 66 -29.05 -5.97 -14.10
CA PHE A 66 -27.92 -6.41 -13.27
C PHE A 66 -27.18 -7.63 -13.82
N ARG A 67 -27.73 -8.33 -14.84
CA ARG A 67 -27.08 -9.49 -15.47
C ARG A 67 -26.35 -9.14 -16.76
N ASP A 68 -26.65 -8.01 -17.39
CA ASP A 68 -25.93 -7.58 -18.58
C ASP A 68 -24.55 -7.02 -18.21
N GLU A 69 -23.52 -7.64 -18.78
CA GLU A 69 -22.15 -7.15 -18.86
C GLU A 69 -22.05 -5.87 -19.71
N GLY A 70 -22.82 -4.85 -19.35
CA GLY A 70 -22.88 -3.58 -20.05
C GLY A 70 -22.08 -2.46 -19.38
N PRO A 71 -21.95 -1.30 -20.04
CA PRO A 71 -21.24 -0.10 -19.56
C PRO A 71 -21.68 0.38 -18.16
N ALA A 72 -22.90 0.02 -17.74
CA ALA A 72 -23.45 0.31 -16.43
C ALA A 72 -22.69 -0.36 -15.27
N LYS A 73 -22.08 -1.54 -15.49
CA LYS A 73 -21.24 -2.21 -14.48
C LYS A 73 -19.93 -1.45 -14.27
N GLY A 74 -19.42 -0.79 -15.32
CA GLY A 74 -18.29 0.14 -15.24
C GLY A 74 -18.65 1.41 -14.44
N PHE A 75 -19.82 2.00 -14.69
CA PHE A 75 -20.29 3.17 -13.94
C PHE A 75 -20.60 2.87 -12.47
N LEU A 76 -21.28 1.75 -12.17
CA LEU A 76 -21.53 1.31 -10.79
C LEU A 76 -20.24 0.93 -10.08
N ARG A 77 -19.24 0.39 -10.79
CA ARG A 77 -17.88 0.13 -10.25
C ARG A 77 -17.16 1.43 -9.90
N VAL A 78 -17.28 2.48 -10.72
CA VAL A 78 -16.74 3.81 -10.39
C VAL A 78 -17.50 4.45 -9.22
N ALA A 79 -18.82 4.23 -9.11
CA ALA A 79 -19.65 4.79 -8.05
C ALA A 79 -19.51 4.09 -6.68
N ILE A 80 -19.28 2.77 -6.67
CA ILE A 80 -19.15 1.95 -5.45
C ILE A 80 -17.66 1.76 -5.07
N GLY A 81 -16.74 1.85 -6.03
CA GLY A 81 -15.33 1.53 -5.86
C GLY A 81 -15.07 0.02 -5.82
N ASP A 82 -13.86 -0.39 -6.20
CA ASP A 82 -13.44 -1.79 -6.05
C ASP A 82 -13.08 -2.08 -4.58
N PRO A 83 -13.73 -3.04 -3.91
CA PRO A 83 -13.46 -3.34 -2.50
C PRO A 83 -12.02 -3.83 -2.24
N ASN A 84 -11.32 -4.33 -3.26
CA ASN A 84 -9.94 -4.82 -3.13
C ASN A 84 -8.89 -3.71 -3.27
N ARG A 85 -9.26 -2.57 -3.88
CA ARG A 85 -8.37 -1.41 -4.09
C ARG A 85 -7.72 -0.87 -2.81
N PRO A 86 -8.44 -0.59 -1.71
CA PRO A 86 -7.81 -0.11 -0.48
C PRO A 86 -6.84 -1.14 0.12
N LYS A 87 -7.18 -2.42 0.06
CA LYS A 87 -6.33 -3.50 0.59
C LYS A 87 -5.06 -3.70 -0.23
N TYR A 88 -5.18 -3.70 -1.56
CA TYR A 88 -4.03 -3.72 -2.46
C TYR A 88 -3.10 -2.53 -2.20
N MET A 89 -3.67 -1.31 -2.10
CA MET A 89 -2.91 -0.08 -1.83
C MET A 89 -2.12 -0.18 -0.53
N GLN A 90 -2.77 -0.63 0.55
CA GLN A 90 -2.14 -0.83 1.84
C GLN A 90 -0.98 -1.83 1.74
N LEU A 91 -1.21 -3.01 1.18
CA LEU A 91 -0.19 -4.05 1.04
C LEU A 91 0.97 -3.61 0.15
N SER A 92 0.73 -2.77 -0.85
CA SER A 92 1.75 -2.25 -1.76
C SER A 92 2.67 -1.25 -1.08
N LEU A 93 2.10 -0.38 -0.23
CA LEU A 93 2.90 0.53 0.59
C LEU A 93 3.73 -0.23 1.63
N GLU A 94 3.12 -1.21 2.31
CA GLU A 94 3.82 -2.10 3.23
C GLU A 94 4.95 -2.86 2.52
N ASN A 95 4.70 -3.36 1.31
CA ASN A 95 5.73 -4.05 0.52
C ASN A 95 6.95 -3.16 0.25
N ASP A 96 6.73 -1.89 -0.11
CA ASP A 96 7.81 -0.93 -0.32
C ASP A 96 8.59 -0.63 0.97
N GLU A 97 7.91 -0.54 2.11
CA GLU A 97 8.51 -0.36 3.43
C GLU A 97 9.37 -1.56 3.81
N LEU A 98 8.85 -2.78 3.67
CA LEU A 98 9.58 -4.03 3.93
C LEU A 98 10.80 -4.15 3.00
N HIS A 99 10.68 -3.80 1.72
CA HIS A 99 11.82 -3.79 0.81
C HIS A 99 12.89 -2.77 1.21
N ALA A 100 12.48 -1.58 1.67
CA ALA A 100 13.40 -0.57 2.16
C ALA A 100 14.13 -1.04 3.43
N GLU A 101 13.43 -1.70 4.35
CA GLU A 101 14.01 -2.28 5.55
C GLU A 101 14.96 -3.43 5.23
N TRP A 102 14.53 -4.40 4.43
CA TRP A 102 15.36 -5.52 3.98
C TRP A 102 16.65 -5.04 3.33
N LYS A 103 16.56 -4.07 2.41
CA LYS A 103 17.73 -3.49 1.74
C LYS A 103 18.68 -2.83 2.76
N ARG A 104 18.13 -2.13 3.76
CA ARG A 104 18.90 -1.49 4.82
C ARG A 104 19.60 -2.53 5.70
N LEU A 105 18.91 -3.56 6.19
CA LEU A 105 19.50 -4.62 7.00
C LEU A 105 20.58 -5.38 6.23
N ARG A 106 20.32 -5.74 4.97
CA ARG A 106 21.31 -6.37 4.10
C ARG A 106 22.56 -5.51 3.95
N SER A 107 22.40 -4.19 3.84
CA SER A 107 23.54 -3.26 3.78
C SER A 107 24.38 -3.26 5.07
N PHE A 108 23.75 -3.39 6.24
CA PHE A 108 24.48 -3.49 7.50
C PHE A 108 25.29 -4.78 7.58
N VAL A 109 24.71 -5.91 7.17
CA VAL A 109 25.41 -7.19 7.14
C VAL A 109 26.54 -7.21 6.11
N GLN A 110 26.32 -6.60 4.94
CA GLN A 110 27.36 -6.47 3.91
C GLN A 110 28.54 -5.62 4.42
N ASN A 111 28.27 -4.46 5.00
CA ASN A 111 29.30 -3.62 5.61
C ASN A 111 30.05 -4.37 6.72
N PHE A 112 29.34 -5.13 7.55
CA PHE A 112 29.93 -5.96 8.59
C PHE A 112 30.85 -7.06 8.01
N HIS A 113 30.46 -7.70 6.91
CA HIS A 113 31.27 -8.68 6.19
C HIS A 113 32.54 -8.08 5.60
N GLU A 114 32.44 -6.90 4.99
CA GLU A 114 33.57 -6.16 4.44
C GLU A 114 34.56 -5.73 5.54
N GLU A 115 34.04 -5.18 6.65
CA GLU A 115 34.85 -4.87 7.83
C GLU A 115 35.53 -6.12 8.41
N TYR A 116 34.86 -7.28 8.39
CA TYR A 116 35.44 -8.54 8.82
C TYR A 116 36.56 -9.01 7.92
N LYS A 117 36.40 -8.93 6.59
CA LYS A 117 37.47 -9.23 5.63
C LYS A 117 38.67 -8.31 5.83
N ALA A 118 38.46 -7.00 5.90
CA ALA A 118 39.51 -6.02 6.16
C ALA A 118 40.22 -6.25 7.50
N SER A 119 39.50 -6.74 8.53
CA SER A 119 40.11 -7.08 9.83
C SER A 119 41.09 -8.25 9.76
N LYS A 120 40.94 -9.17 8.78
CA LYS A 120 41.86 -10.29 8.58
C LYS A 120 43.17 -9.84 7.93
N GLU A 121 43.08 -8.89 7.00
CA GLU A 121 44.22 -8.33 6.26
C GLU A 121 45.13 -7.48 7.15
N ALA A 122 44.63 -6.97 8.27
CA ALA A 122 45.41 -6.33 9.32
C ALA A 122 46.26 -7.35 10.12
N LEU A 123 47.15 -8.05 9.40
CA LEU A 123 47.91 -9.24 9.80
C LEU A 123 48.76 -9.04 11.08
N MET A 124 49.14 -7.80 11.40
CA MET A 124 50.08 -7.41 12.45
C MET A 124 49.44 -7.10 13.82
N MET A 125 48.31 -7.72 14.17
CA MET A 125 47.62 -7.48 15.46
C MET A 125 47.62 -8.69 16.37
N ASP A 126 47.91 -8.47 17.66
CA ASP A 126 47.80 -9.48 18.71
C ASP A 126 46.34 -9.98 18.89
N PRO A 127 46.11 -11.17 19.46
CA PRO A 127 44.77 -11.75 19.62
C PRO A 127 43.80 -10.89 20.44
N TYR A 128 44.29 -10.11 21.40
CA TYR A 128 43.46 -9.27 22.25
C TYR A 128 42.94 -8.04 21.49
N ARG A 129 43.81 -7.38 20.70
CA ARG A 129 43.43 -6.29 19.81
C ARG A 129 42.45 -6.76 18.73
N ARG A 130 42.69 -7.94 18.15
CA ARG A 130 41.73 -8.57 17.21
C ARG A 130 40.39 -8.80 17.87
N TYR A 131 40.35 -9.35 19.09
CA TYR A 131 39.11 -9.53 19.84
C TYR A 131 38.37 -8.20 20.07
N LYS A 132 39.06 -7.14 20.51
CA LYS A 132 38.45 -5.81 20.72
C LYS A 132 37.85 -5.25 19.43
N ARG A 133 38.51 -5.44 18.28
CA ARG A 133 37.97 -5.01 16.98
C ARG A 133 36.71 -5.79 16.61
N LEU A 134 36.71 -7.11 16.76
CA LEU A 134 35.52 -7.93 16.53
C LEU A 134 34.36 -7.52 17.45
N CYS A 135 34.64 -7.22 18.72
CA CYS A 135 33.62 -6.70 19.65
C CYS A 135 33.02 -5.39 19.16
N ALA A 136 33.85 -4.46 18.69
CA ALA A 136 33.41 -3.16 18.20
C ALA A 136 32.50 -3.33 16.96
N MET A 137 32.85 -4.23 16.05
CA MET A 137 32.04 -4.54 14.88
C MET A 137 30.67 -5.12 15.25
N VAL A 138 30.61 -6.11 16.16
CA VAL A 138 29.34 -6.70 16.62
C VAL A 138 28.46 -5.64 17.29
N LYS A 139 29.04 -4.81 18.16
CA LYS A 139 28.31 -3.69 18.79
C LYS A 139 27.79 -2.70 17.77
N LYS A 140 28.59 -2.37 16.75
CA LYS A 140 28.18 -1.46 15.67
C LYS A 140 27.00 -2.03 14.89
N LEU A 141 27.05 -3.32 14.54
CA LEU A 141 25.94 -4.00 13.85
C LEU A 141 24.65 -3.97 14.67
N VAL A 142 24.72 -4.34 15.95
CA VAL A 142 23.57 -4.30 16.88
C VAL A 142 23.06 -2.87 17.09
N LEU A 143 23.96 -1.89 17.16
CA LEU A 143 23.57 -0.48 17.26
C LEU A 143 22.83 -0.01 16.00
N HIS A 144 23.32 -0.36 14.81
CA HIS A 144 22.67 -0.03 13.55
C HIS A 144 21.25 -0.61 13.48
N LEU A 145 21.07 -1.86 13.96
CA LEU A 145 19.75 -2.47 14.10
C LEU A 145 18.84 -1.64 15.04
N ARG A 146 19.29 -1.36 16.27
CA ARG A 146 18.50 -0.66 17.29
C ARG A 146 18.16 0.80 16.97
N LEU A 147 19.06 1.51 16.29
CA LEU A 147 18.78 2.88 15.84
C LEU A 147 17.82 2.93 14.65
N SER A 148 17.70 1.81 13.93
CA SER A 148 16.84 1.67 12.75
C SER A 148 15.47 1.11 13.07
N ASP A 149 15.13 0.92 14.35
CA ASP A 149 13.89 0.35 14.83
C ASP A 149 12.89 1.50 15.13
N PRO A 150 12.00 1.89 14.19
CA PRO A 150 10.96 2.85 14.46
C PRO A 150 9.83 2.12 15.18
N THR A 151 9.97 1.82 16.47
CA THR A 151 8.94 1.17 17.30
C THR A 151 7.51 1.48 16.82
N PRO A 152 6.75 0.51 16.28
CA PRO A 152 5.31 0.57 16.30
C PRO A 152 4.87 -0.30 17.48
N SER A 153 4.95 0.22 18.71
CA SER A 153 4.30 -0.43 19.83
C SER A 153 2.79 -0.36 19.62
N SER A 154 2.24 -1.47 19.14
CA SER A 154 0.83 -1.83 19.20
C SER A 154 0.33 -1.74 20.65
N VAL A 155 -0.49 -0.73 20.97
CA VAL A 155 -1.53 -0.78 22.02
C VAL A 155 -2.63 0.26 21.71
N ASN A 156 -3.85 -0.24 21.49
CA ASN A 156 -5.17 0.34 21.73
C ASN A 156 -5.84 1.34 20.75
N ASN A 157 -6.92 0.83 20.16
CA ASN A 157 -8.24 1.44 20.05
C ASN A 157 -8.48 2.74 20.83
N GLY A 158 -8.97 3.75 20.12
CA GLY A 158 -9.86 4.77 20.66
C GLY A 158 -9.34 6.20 20.56
N GLY A 159 -9.95 6.99 19.67
CA GLY A 159 -10.07 8.44 19.84
C GLY A 159 -9.05 9.32 19.13
N ALA A 160 -9.57 10.01 18.10
CA ALA A 160 -9.27 11.40 17.74
C ALA A 160 -7.81 11.88 17.67
N GLY A 161 -7.35 12.07 16.43
CA GLY A 161 -6.63 13.25 15.96
C GLY A 161 -5.59 13.89 16.89
N ALA A 162 -4.34 13.41 16.83
CA ALA A 162 -3.18 14.23 17.16
C ALA A 162 -1.93 13.69 16.44
N ALA A 163 -1.40 14.53 15.55
CA ALA A 163 -0.03 14.58 15.04
C ALA A 163 0.90 13.37 15.29
N ARG A 164 1.00 12.45 14.32
CA ARG A 164 2.19 11.60 14.16
C ARG A 164 3.31 12.44 13.52
N ALA A 165 3.90 13.34 14.31
CA ALA A 165 5.17 13.96 14.02
C ALA A 165 6.25 13.24 14.82
N SER A 166 6.69 12.08 14.33
CA SER A 166 7.88 11.42 14.88
C SER A 166 8.55 10.61 13.79
N SER A 167 9.64 11.18 13.26
CA SER A 167 10.82 10.53 12.68
C SER A 167 11.29 11.21 11.39
N LEU A 168 11.59 12.51 11.43
CA LEU A 168 12.22 13.20 10.30
C LEU A 168 13.11 14.37 10.77
N LYS A 169 14.27 14.08 11.36
CA LYS A 169 15.35 15.09 11.40
C LYS A 169 16.15 14.99 10.10
N GLY A 170 15.75 15.77 9.10
CA GLY A 170 16.59 16.12 7.94
C GLY A 170 16.03 15.89 6.52
N GLN A 171 14.83 15.33 6.35
CA GLN A 171 14.32 14.90 5.02
C GLN A 171 12.87 15.32 4.69
N VAL A 172 12.35 16.34 5.37
CA VAL A 172 10.91 16.65 5.44
C VAL A 172 10.30 17.11 4.11
N LEU A 173 11.08 17.67 3.19
CA LEU A 173 10.54 18.21 1.92
C LEU A 173 10.66 17.25 0.73
N GLN A 174 11.56 16.26 0.77
CA GLN A 174 11.66 15.25 -0.29
C GLN A 174 10.70 14.07 -0.10
N SER A 175 10.25 13.80 1.14
CA SER A 175 9.45 12.60 1.41
C SER A 175 8.00 12.71 0.93
N THR A 176 7.37 13.88 0.96
CA THR A 176 5.94 14.04 0.63
C THR A 176 5.66 13.91 -0.86
N VAL A 177 6.53 14.46 -1.71
CA VAL A 177 6.44 14.33 -3.18
C VAL A 177 6.67 12.87 -3.58
N LYS A 178 7.69 12.23 -3.01
CA LYS A 178 8.00 10.82 -3.25
C LYS A 178 6.89 9.89 -2.77
N GLU A 179 6.31 10.16 -1.60
CA GLU A 179 5.17 9.38 -1.08
C GLU A 179 3.94 9.53 -1.98
N ARG A 180 3.66 10.75 -2.46
CA ARG A 180 2.57 10.98 -3.41
C ARG A 180 2.82 10.26 -4.74
N GLU A 181 4.04 10.29 -5.26
CA GLU A 181 4.42 9.59 -6.49
C GLU A 181 4.27 8.06 -6.34
N MET A 182 4.73 7.50 -5.22
CA MET A 182 4.58 6.06 -4.92
C MET A 182 3.11 5.66 -4.81
N ARG A 183 2.30 6.44 -4.09
CA ARG A 183 0.84 6.21 -4.03
C ARG A 183 0.19 6.33 -5.41
N GLN A 184 0.62 7.30 -6.24
CA GLN A 184 0.10 7.45 -7.60
C GLN A 184 0.45 6.24 -8.47
N LYS A 185 1.67 5.71 -8.36
CA LYS A 185 2.07 4.48 -9.05
C LYS A 185 1.14 3.32 -8.67
N HIS A 186 0.88 3.12 -7.39
CA HIS A 186 -0.02 2.06 -6.92
C HIS A 186 -1.48 2.30 -7.34
N CYS A 187 -1.93 3.55 -7.41
CA CYS A 187 -3.25 3.90 -7.96
C CYS A 187 -3.34 3.50 -9.43
N ASN A 188 -2.32 3.86 -10.24
CA ASN A 188 -2.28 3.50 -11.66
C ASN A 188 -2.31 1.98 -11.86
N MET A 189 -1.62 1.22 -10.99
CA MET A 189 -1.68 -0.24 -11.02
C MET A 189 -3.10 -0.75 -10.72
N CYS A 190 -3.75 -0.22 -9.69
CA CYS A 190 -5.14 -0.59 -9.38
C CYS A 190 -6.09 -0.33 -10.54
N ASP A 191 -5.90 0.79 -11.24
CA ASP A 191 -6.76 1.21 -12.35
C ASP A 191 -6.49 0.37 -13.63
N SER A 192 -5.35 -0.30 -13.71
CA SER A 192 -4.99 -1.20 -14.82
C SER A 192 -5.53 -2.63 -14.69
N TYR A 193 -5.93 -3.05 -13.48
CA TYR A 193 -6.41 -4.40 -13.21
C TYR A 193 -7.94 -4.49 -13.26
N THR A 194 -8.45 -5.64 -13.72
CA THR A 194 -9.84 -6.01 -13.45
C THR A 194 -10.02 -6.40 -11.98
N THR A 195 -11.25 -6.39 -11.47
CA THR A 195 -11.53 -6.71 -10.05
C THR A 195 -11.06 -8.11 -9.65
N GLU A 196 -11.17 -9.09 -10.54
CA GLU A 196 -10.69 -10.45 -10.27
C GLU A 196 -9.16 -10.54 -10.28
N GLU A 197 -8.50 -9.82 -11.19
CA GLU A 197 -7.03 -9.73 -11.23
C GLU A 197 -6.49 -9.00 -10.00
N LEU A 198 -7.14 -7.91 -9.59
CA LEU A 198 -6.77 -7.16 -8.40
C LEU A 198 -6.89 -8.01 -7.14
N ALA A 199 -7.92 -8.84 -7.03
CA ALA A 199 -8.06 -9.80 -5.92
C ALA A 199 -6.90 -10.80 -5.90
N ARG A 200 -6.56 -11.41 -7.04
CA ARG A 200 -5.44 -12.36 -7.16
C ARG A 200 -4.09 -11.69 -6.84
N GLU A 201 -3.85 -10.49 -7.33
CA GLU A 201 -2.61 -9.76 -7.02
C GLU A 201 -2.55 -9.32 -5.55
N THR A 202 -3.69 -8.99 -4.93
CA THR A 202 -3.76 -8.69 -3.49
C THR A 202 -3.38 -9.92 -2.65
N ASP A 203 -3.77 -11.13 -3.06
CA ASP A 203 -3.36 -12.37 -2.39
C ASP A 203 -1.86 -12.64 -2.57
N LYS A 204 -1.33 -12.55 -3.80
CA LYS A 204 0.10 -12.72 -4.07
C LYS A 204 0.96 -11.70 -3.31
N LEU A 205 0.52 -10.46 -3.25
CA LEU A 205 1.25 -9.40 -2.56
C LEU A 205 1.29 -9.63 -1.05
N ARG A 206 0.21 -10.16 -0.48
CA ARG A 206 0.17 -10.58 0.92
C ARG A 206 1.20 -11.69 1.20
N GLU A 207 1.23 -12.72 0.35
CA GLU A 207 2.21 -13.82 0.49
C GLU A 207 3.65 -13.28 0.40
N ARG A 208 3.94 -12.42 -0.58
CA ARG A 208 5.26 -11.77 -0.70
C ARG A 208 5.64 -10.94 0.52
N ASN A 209 4.69 -10.21 1.12
CA ASN A 209 4.94 -9.43 2.33
C ASN A 209 5.27 -10.37 3.50
N VAL A 210 4.51 -11.45 3.68
CA VAL A 210 4.78 -12.46 4.71
C VAL A 210 6.18 -13.07 4.52
N ASP A 211 6.52 -13.48 3.30
CA ASP A 211 7.84 -14.04 2.99
C ASP A 211 8.99 -13.06 3.28
N LEU A 212 8.79 -11.79 2.93
CA LEU A 212 9.80 -10.75 3.14
C LEU A 212 9.95 -10.41 4.63
N GLN A 213 8.84 -10.34 5.37
CA GLN A 213 8.85 -10.16 6.82
C GLN A 213 9.59 -11.33 7.50
N ASN A 214 9.27 -12.57 7.14
CA ASN A 214 9.95 -13.75 7.69
C ASN A 214 11.46 -13.72 7.45
N ARG A 215 11.91 -13.22 6.28
CA ARG A 215 13.34 -13.03 5.99
C ARG A 215 13.97 -11.93 6.85
N ILE A 216 13.27 -10.81 7.05
CA ILE A 216 13.70 -9.72 7.93
C ILE A 216 13.85 -10.25 9.36
N ASP A 217 12.83 -10.92 9.88
CA ASP A 217 12.81 -11.47 11.23
C ASP A 217 13.95 -12.47 11.45
N LEU A 218 14.15 -13.40 10.51
CA LEU A 218 15.27 -14.35 10.56
C LEU A 218 16.64 -13.64 10.60
N LEU A 219 16.80 -12.56 9.84
CA LEU A 219 18.04 -11.79 9.84
C LEU A 219 18.26 -11.06 11.18
N ILE A 220 17.19 -10.49 11.75
CA ILE A 220 17.21 -9.86 13.08
C ILE A 220 17.56 -10.88 14.15
N ASP A 221 16.95 -12.07 14.12
CA ASP A 221 17.23 -13.17 15.03
C ASP A 221 18.69 -13.63 14.94
N ASN A 222 19.23 -13.77 13.74
CA ASN A 222 20.64 -14.07 13.52
C ASN A 222 21.57 -13.00 14.13
N ILE A 223 21.22 -11.71 14.02
CA ILE A 223 21.98 -10.61 14.63
C ILE A 223 21.91 -10.68 16.16
N ASN A 224 20.74 -11.00 16.72
CA ASN A 224 20.54 -11.18 18.15
C ASN A 224 21.31 -12.39 18.69
N GLU A 225 21.30 -13.52 17.97
CA GLU A 225 22.10 -14.71 18.32
C GLU A 225 23.60 -14.40 18.32
N LEU A 226 24.07 -13.59 17.37
CA LEU A 226 25.45 -13.11 17.36
C LEU A 226 25.76 -12.21 18.58
N SER A 227 24.81 -11.35 18.97
CA SER A 227 24.92 -10.53 20.18
C SER A 227 25.00 -11.40 21.45
N ASP A 228 24.16 -12.42 21.56
CA ASP A 228 24.17 -13.36 22.68
C ASP A 228 25.46 -14.17 22.74
N SER A 229 25.95 -14.61 21.58
CA SER A 229 27.24 -15.28 21.45
C SER A 229 28.38 -14.37 21.91
N TYR A 230 28.32 -13.08 21.58
CA TYR A 230 29.26 -12.08 22.08
C TYR A 230 29.20 -11.94 23.61
N ASP A 231 28.01 -11.89 24.20
CA ASP A 231 27.86 -11.78 25.66
C ASP A 231 28.34 -13.04 26.39
N LYS A 232 28.09 -14.23 25.83
CA LYS A 232 28.65 -15.50 26.32
C LYS A 232 30.19 -15.49 26.26
N CYS A 233 30.78 -14.99 25.17
CA CYS A 233 32.23 -14.88 25.02
C CYS A 233 32.88 -14.06 26.13
N LYS A 234 32.24 -12.99 26.62
CA LYS A 234 32.80 -12.16 27.72
C LYS A 234 33.06 -12.95 29.00
N ARG A 235 32.27 -14.00 29.26
CA ARG A 235 32.36 -14.83 30.47
C ARG A 235 33.42 -15.94 30.35
N THR A 236 33.92 -16.20 29.14
CA THR A 236 34.97 -17.21 28.90
C THR A 236 36.36 -16.70 29.25
N ALA A 237 37.31 -17.65 29.39
CA ALA A 237 38.72 -17.35 29.65
C ALA A 237 39.30 -16.40 28.59
N PRO A 238 40.09 -15.37 28.96
CA PRO A 238 40.56 -14.32 28.04
C PRO A 238 41.20 -14.81 26.75
N LEU A 239 41.98 -15.90 26.82
CA LEU A 239 42.69 -16.48 25.68
C LEU A 239 41.75 -17.12 24.64
N LEU A 240 40.56 -17.57 25.05
CA LEU A 240 39.59 -18.26 24.18
C LEU A 240 38.58 -17.29 23.55
N ARG A 241 38.42 -16.08 24.10
CA ARG A 241 37.41 -15.10 23.66
C ARG A 241 37.51 -14.76 22.18
N TYR A 242 38.73 -14.57 21.69
CA TYR A 242 38.98 -14.30 20.28
C TYR A 242 38.49 -15.44 19.40
N HIS A 243 38.82 -16.68 19.76
CA HIS A 243 38.46 -17.85 18.98
C HIS A 243 36.94 -18.05 18.92
N HIS A 244 36.26 -17.99 20.06
CA HIS A 244 34.80 -18.15 20.11
C HIS A 244 34.08 -17.08 19.31
N LEU A 245 34.46 -15.80 19.50
CA LEU A 245 33.83 -14.69 18.78
C LEU A 245 34.11 -14.78 17.27
N LYS A 246 35.32 -15.15 16.88
CA LYS A 246 35.68 -15.37 15.46
C LYS A 246 34.81 -16.46 14.84
N ASN A 247 34.57 -17.56 15.55
CA ASN A 247 33.73 -18.66 15.05
C ASN A 247 32.26 -18.24 14.95
N ALA A 248 31.72 -17.56 15.96
CA ALA A 248 30.36 -17.04 15.93
C ALA A 248 30.15 -16.09 14.75
N ILE A 249 31.11 -15.19 14.49
CA ILE A 249 31.06 -14.28 13.33
C ILE A 249 31.12 -15.06 12.01
N LYS A 250 31.96 -16.09 11.90
CA LYS A 250 32.00 -16.93 10.69
C LYS A 250 30.67 -17.65 10.45
N PHE A 251 30.07 -18.20 11.50
CA PHE A 251 28.78 -18.88 11.42
C PHE A 251 27.67 -17.91 11.01
N PHE A 252 27.60 -16.74 11.65
CA PHE A 252 26.69 -15.67 11.27
C PHE A 252 26.84 -15.27 9.79
N LEU A 253 28.07 -15.06 9.31
CA LEU A 253 28.31 -14.68 7.92
C LEU A 253 27.98 -15.81 6.92
N ALA A 254 28.15 -17.08 7.30
CA ALA A 254 27.77 -18.21 6.47
C ALA A 254 26.25 -18.31 6.31
N ASN A 255 25.50 -18.13 7.42
CA ASN A 255 24.04 -18.16 7.41
C ASN A 255 23.40 -16.99 6.65
N ASN A 256 24.14 -15.89 6.51
CA ASN A 256 23.68 -14.65 5.88
C ASN A 256 24.48 -14.31 4.61
N SER A 257 25.13 -15.31 3.99
CA SER A 257 25.87 -15.09 2.75
C SER A 257 24.95 -14.52 1.68
N VAL A 258 25.48 -13.52 0.96
CA VAL A 258 24.75 -12.66 0.02
C VAL A 258 24.38 -13.37 -1.29
N ASP A 259 24.68 -14.66 -1.42
CA ASP A 259 24.52 -15.46 -2.64
C ASP A 259 23.13 -16.15 -2.78
N ASN A 260 22.10 -15.64 -2.08
CA ASN A 260 20.69 -15.93 -2.37
C ASN A 260 19.91 -14.64 -2.68
#